data_AF-A0A935WIT0-F1
#
_entry.id   AF-A0A935WIT0-F1
#
_cell.length_a   1.000
_cell.length_b   1.000
_cell.length_c   1.000
_cell.angle_alpha   90.00
_cell.angle_beta   90.00
_cell.angle_gamma   90.00
#
_symmetry.space_group_name_H-M   'P 1'
#
loop_
_entity.id
_entity.type
_entity.pdbx_description
1 polymer ?
#
loop_
_entity_poly.entity_id
_entity_poly.type
_entity_poly.pdbx_seq_one_letter_code
_entity_poly.pdbx_strand_id
1 'polypeptide(L)'
;MALVGWGLLPGEWEAMPAGAVSFTPAPLPAGVTRLQAPQSLSLGETFALAGTVHLDPGASGMLRLRRDSVVLDSARVTATDSSFTLRDRPRAAGLAEYTLELAAGRTPVREPLGVLVTRRPPPRVLVLEGSPSFETGFLKRWLAGEGGRVSVRTQVSRGRFRTEHLNGEGPGLGAVTPAALAPFDVVVADGPALAALPGGERG
;
A
#
# COMPACT_ATOMS: atom_id res chain seq x y z
N MET A 1 7.64 41.04 29.38
CA MET A 1 6.50 41.11 28.43
C MET A 1 5.81 39.76 28.40
N ALA A 2 4.47 39.71 28.39
CA ALA A 2 3.73 38.44 28.36
C ALA A 2 3.20 38.17 26.95
N LEU A 3 3.56 37.03 26.37
CA LEU A 3 3.02 36.53 25.10
C LEU A 3 2.01 35.44 25.43
N VAL A 4 0.75 35.58 25.01
CA VAL A 4 -0.30 34.58 25.23
C VAL A 4 -0.78 34.07 23.89
N GLY A 5 -0.89 32.75 23.71
CA GLY A 5 -1.49 32.17 22.51
C GLY A 5 -0.57 31.21 21.75
N TRP A 6 -0.54 31.33 20.42
CA TRP A 6 0.10 30.36 19.52
C TRP A 6 1.57 30.66 19.18
N GLY A 7 2.18 31.59 19.90
CA GLY A 7 3.54 32.07 19.62
C GLY A 7 3.54 33.23 18.61
N LEU A 8 4.75 33.58 18.14
CA LEU A 8 4.98 34.64 17.16
C LEU A 8 5.28 34.05 15.78
N LEU A 9 4.70 34.64 14.74
CA LEU A 9 5.05 34.37 13.36
C LEU A 9 6.50 34.81 13.07
N PRO A 10 7.18 34.24 12.06
CA PRO A 10 8.58 34.54 11.77
C PRO A 10 8.91 36.04 11.63
N GLY A 11 8.01 36.85 11.04
CA GLY A 11 8.21 38.30 10.89
C GLY A 11 7.96 39.14 12.16
N GLU A 12 7.26 38.59 13.16
CA GLU A 12 6.97 39.27 14.42
C GLU A 12 8.15 39.19 15.40
N TRP A 13 9.09 38.29 15.14
CA TRP A 13 10.34 38.17 15.90
C TRP A 13 11.27 39.37 15.70
N GLU A 14 11.31 39.95 14.49
CA GLU A 14 12.19 41.07 14.15
C GLU A 14 11.78 42.38 14.82
N ALA A 15 10.48 42.55 15.07
CA ALA A 15 9.92 43.71 15.77
C ALA A 15 9.96 43.57 17.30
N MET A 16 10.48 42.45 17.83
CA MET A 16 10.40 42.15 19.25
C MET A 16 11.47 42.91 20.03
N PRO A 17 11.10 43.74 21.03
CA PRO A 17 12.07 44.44 21.86
C PRO A 17 12.91 43.44 22.67
N ALA A 18 14.22 43.68 22.75
CA ALA A 18 15.13 42.85 23.53
C ALA A 18 14.75 42.87 25.03
N GLY A 19 14.41 41.71 25.59
CA GLY A 19 14.05 41.59 27.01
C GLY A 19 13.46 40.23 27.39
N ALA A 20 13.19 40.04 28.68
CA ALA A 20 12.58 38.82 29.20
C ALA A 20 11.10 38.71 28.76
N VAL A 21 10.80 37.62 28.05
CA VAL A 21 9.46 37.28 27.58
C VAL A 21 8.93 36.11 28.41
N SER A 22 7.75 36.28 28.99
CA SER A 22 6.97 35.22 29.61
C SER A 22 5.95 34.73 28.59
N PHE A 23 6.04 33.46 28.19
CA PHE A 23 5.11 32.87 27.22
C PHE A 23 4.07 32.00 27.93
N THR A 24 2.79 32.24 27.65
CA THR A 24 1.66 31.45 28.11
C THR A 24 0.99 30.81 26.88
N PRO A 25 1.26 29.54 26.57
CA PRO A 25 0.69 28.89 25.40
C PRO A 25 -0.84 28.80 25.48
N ALA A 26 -1.51 28.89 24.34
CA ALA A 26 -2.92 28.52 24.24
C ALA A 26 -3.12 27.05 24.63
N PRO A 27 -4.25 26.69 25.27
CA PRO A 27 -4.60 25.29 25.47
C PRO A 27 -4.74 24.59 24.12
N LEU A 28 -4.20 23.38 24.02
CA LEU A 28 -4.27 22.60 22.80
C LEU A 28 -5.76 22.22 22.53
N PRO A 29 -6.32 22.49 21.35
CA PRO A 29 -7.70 22.15 21.05
C PRO A 29 -7.86 20.63 20.97
N ALA A 30 -9.10 20.16 21.10
CA ALA A 30 -9.42 18.77 20.82
C ALA A 30 -9.15 18.46 19.34
N GLY A 31 -8.45 17.36 19.04
CA GLY A 31 -8.05 17.03 17.67
C GLY A 31 -7.00 15.93 17.60
N VAL A 32 -6.58 15.55 16.39
CA VAL A 32 -5.48 14.60 16.20
C VAL A 32 -4.16 15.34 16.40
N THR A 33 -3.30 14.83 17.27
CA THR A 33 -1.99 15.44 17.57
C THR A 33 -0.83 14.72 16.89
N ARG A 34 -1.01 13.43 16.60
CA ARG A 34 -0.05 12.62 15.87
C ARG A 34 -0.79 11.67 14.96
N LEU A 35 -0.34 11.56 13.72
CA LEU A 35 -0.87 10.62 12.75
C LEU A 35 0.28 9.90 12.04
N GLN A 36 0.17 8.58 11.98
CA GLN A 36 0.98 7.70 11.16
C GLN A 36 0.04 7.02 10.17
N ALA A 37 0.15 7.42 8.91
CA ALA A 37 -0.61 6.86 7.81
C ALA A 37 0.33 6.57 6.64
N PRO A 38 0.07 5.50 5.86
CA PRO A 38 0.82 5.23 4.64
C PRO A 38 0.52 6.31 3.60
N GLN A 39 1.53 6.73 2.85
CA GLN A 39 1.34 7.65 1.71
C GLN A 39 0.92 6.90 0.44
N SER A 40 1.31 5.63 0.32
CA SER A 40 0.93 4.76 -0.79
C SER A 40 0.64 3.33 -0.33
N LEU A 41 -0.23 2.65 -1.06
CA LEU A 41 -0.70 1.29 -0.76
C LEU A 41 -0.91 0.48 -2.03
N SER A 42 -0.75 -0.84 -1.95
CA SER A 42 -1.16 -1.72 -3.05
C SER A 42 -2.68 -1.89 -3.06
N LEU A 43 -3.29 -1.97 -4.24
CA LEU A 43 -4.72 -2.27 -4.38
C LEU A 43 -5.08 -3.56 -3.63
N GLY A 44 -6.08 -3.50 -2.77
CA GLY A 44 -6.52 -4.63 -1.97
C GLY A 44 -5.60 -4.99 -0.80
N GLU A 45 -4.60 -4.17 -0.48
CA GLU A 45 -3.83 -4.27 0.76
C GLU A 45 -4.65 -3.70 1.94
N THR A 46 -4.67 -4.40 3.07
CA THR A 46 -5.23 -3.84 4.31
C THR A 46 -4.17 -2.93 4.92
N PHE A 47 -4.56 -1.71 5.26
CA PHE A 47 -3.68 -0.79 5.97
C PHE A 47 -4.24 -0.41 7.33
N ALA A 48 -3.36 0.12 8.18
CA ALA A 48 -3.70 0.71 9.45
C ALA A 48 -3.18 2.14 9.50
N LEU A 49 -3.98 3.03 10.06
CA LEU A 49 -3.57 4.35 10.46
C LEU A 49 -3.62 4.43 11.98
N ALA A 50 -2.55 4.94 12.58
CA ALA A 50 -2.39 4.98 14.03
C ALA A 50 -2.00 6.39 14.46
N GLY A 51 -2.37 6.76 15.67
CA GLY A 51 -2.12 8.12 16.13
C GLY A 51 -2.55 8.35 17.56
N THR A 52 -2.50 9.62 17.94
CA THR A 52 -2.98 10.10 19.23
C THR A 52 -3.87 11.31 19.02
N VAL A 53 -4.88 11.45 19.88
CA VAL A 53 -5.71 12.66 19.97
C VAL A 53 -5.37 13.46 21.22
N HIS A 54 -5.69 14.74 21.21
CA HIS A 54 -5.83 15.53 22.43
C HIS A 54 -7.32 15.75 22.72
N LEU A 55 -7.71 15.64 23.98
CA LEU A 55 -9.05 15.89 24.49
C LEU A 55 -8.92 16.57 25.86
N ASP A 56 -9.88 17.43 26.20
CA ASP A 56 -9.93 18.05 27.54
C ASP A 56 -10.03 16.98 28.65
N PRO A 57 -9.49 17.22 29.85
CA PRO A 57 -9.54 16.26 30.95
C PRO A 57 -10.97 15.77 31.24
N GLY A 58 -11.15 14.44 31.29
CA GLY A 58 -12.45 13.80 31.51
C GLY A 58 -13.34 13.70 30.26
N ALA A 59 -12.94 14.29 29.13
CA ALA A 59 -13.65 14.14 27.88
C ALA A 59 -13.40 12.78 27.22
N SER A 60 -14.37 12.37 26.41
CA SER A 60 -14.29 11.19 25.55
C SER A 60 -14.87 11.52 24.18
N GLY A 61 -14.46 10.77 23.17
CA GLY A 61 -14.92 10.95 21.82
C GLY A 61 -14.91 9.66 21.01
N MET A 62 -15.53 9.75 19.85
CA MET A 62 -15.44 8.72 18.82
C MET A 62 -14.63 9.26 17.65
N LEU A 63 -13.51 8.61 17.35
CA LEU A 63 -12.76 8.86 16.13
C LEU A 63 -13.26 7.91 15.04
N ARG A 64 -13.53 8.45 13.86
CA ARG A 64 -14.04 7.69 12.71
C ARG A 64 -13.15 7.91 11.50
N LEU A 65 -12.79 6.83 10.84
CA LEU A 65 -12.22 6.87 9.50
C LEU A 65 -13.38 6.86 8.51
N ARG A 66 -13.43 7.87 7.64
CA ARG A 66 -14.48 8.02 6.65
C ARG A 66 -13.89 8.07 5.24
N ARG A 67 -14.68 7.61 4.29
CA ARG A 67 -14.55 7.96 2.87
C ARG A 67 -15.93 8.35 2.39
N ASP A 68 -16.05 9.56 1.83
CA ASP A 68 -17.35 10.16 1.49
C ASP A 68 -18.33 10.12 2.68
N SER A 69 -19.54 9.60 2.47
CA SER A 69 -20.58 9.45 3.47
C SER A 69 -20.44 8.17 4.32
N VAL A 70 -19.47 7.30 4.04
CA VAL A 70 -19.32 5.99 4.69
C VAL A 70 -18.30 6.05 5.83
N VAL A 71 -18.65 5.47 6.98
CA VAL A 71 -17.71 5.18 8.07
C VAL A 71 -17.10 3.81 7.81
N LEU A 72 -15.77 3.76 7.69
CA LEU A 72 -15.00 2.56 7.38
C LEU A 72 -14.57 1.83 8.67
N ASP A 73 -14.16 2.60 9.67
CA ASP A 73 -13.73 2.09 10.97
C ASP A 73 -13.90 3.18 12.04
N SER A 74 -13.90 2.79 13.32
CA SER A 74 -14.00 3.73 14.44
C SER A 74 -13.33 3.23 15.71
N ALA A 75 -12.83 4.17 16.51
CA ALA A 75 -12.23 3.91 17.81
C ALA A 75 -12.77 4.90 18.85
N ARG A 76 -13.03 4.40 20.06
CA ARG A 76 -13.27 5.27 21.21
C ARG A 76 -11.94 5.78 21.72
N VAL A 77 -11.89 7.06 22.05
CA VAL A 77 -10.73 7.73 22.62
C VAL A 77 -11.16 8.54 23.83
N THR A 78 -10.31 8.64 24.83
CA THR A 78 -10.51 9.46 26.02
C THR A 78 -9.28 10.32 26.27
N ALA A 79 -9.38 11.28 27.19
CA ALA A 79 -8.23 12.09 27.59
C ALA A 79 -7.07 11.25 28.16
N THR A 80 -7.35 10.07 28.73
CA THR A 80 -6.33 9.16 29.29
C THR A 80 -5.95 8.03 28.34
N ASP A 81 -6.87 7.57 27.49
CA ASP A 81 -6.63 6.60 26.43
C ASP A 81 -6.79 7.30 25.07
N SER A 82 -5.76 8.07 24.72
CA SER A 82 -5.75 8.97 23.57
C SER A 82 -5.25 8.30 22.29
N SER A 83 -4.77 7.07 22.37
CA SER A 83 -4.23 6.35 21.23
C SER A 83 -5.34 5.71 20.40
N PHE A 84 -5.14 5.63 19.08
CA PHE A 84 -6.08 4.95 18.20
C PHE A 84 -5.36 4.17 17.11
N THR A 85 -6.08 3.19 16.57
CA THR A 85 -5.73 2.52 15.31
C THR A 85 -7.01 2.27 14.55
N LEU A 86 -7.06 2.70 13.29
CA LEU A 86 -8.17 2.48 12.37
C LEU A 86 -7.66 1.79 11.11
N ARG A 87 -8.52 1.04 10.42
CA ARG A 87 -8.13 0.22 9.27
C ARG A 87 -9.10 0.39 8.11
N ASP A 88 -8.58 0.21 6.90
CA ASP A 88 -9.39 0.03 5.70
C ASP A 88 -8.63 -0.85 4.69
N ARG A 89 -9.35 -1.33 3.68
CA ARG A 89 -8.83 -2.09 2.54
C ARG A 89 -9.37 -1.50 1.23
N PRO A 90 -8.61 -0.64 0.54
CA PRO A 90 -9.06 0.01 -0.68
C PRO A 90 -9.41 -0.99 -1.79
N ARG A 91 -10.53 -0.74 -2.47
CA ARG A 91 -11.06 -1.60 -3.55
C ARG A 91 -10.87 -1.01 -4.96
N ALA A 92 -10.35 0.20 -5.06
CA ALA A 92 -10.06 0.87 -6.32
C ALA A 92 -8.66 1.51 -6.26
N ALA A 93 -7.99 1.55 -7.41
CA ALA A 93 -6.72 2.23 -7.57
C ALA A 93 -6.95 3.73 -7.83
N GLY A 94 -5.95 4.56 -7.53
CA GLY A 94 -6.01 6.02 -7.63
C GLY A 94 -5.80 6.70 -6.27
N LEU A 95 -6.00 8.02 -6.24
CA LEU A 95 -5.97 8.77 -4.99
C LEU A 95 -7.23 8.45 -4.17
N ALA A 96 -7.03 7.84 -2.99
CA ALA A 96 -8.08 7.61 -2.03
C ALA A 96 -8.12 8.76 -1.02
N GLU A 97 -9.23 9.50 -1.00
CA GLU A 97 -9.47 10.59 -0.06
C GLU A 97 -10.23 10.07 1.16
N TYR A 98 -9.66 10.28 2.34
CA TYR A 98 -10.26 9.93 3.61
C TYR A 98 -10.49 11.18 4.45
N THR A 99 -11.34 11.04 5.45
CA THR A 99 -11.51 12.04 6.51
C THR A 99 -11.46 11.35 7.86
N LEU A 100 -10.57 11.82 8.73
CA LEU A 100 -10.63 11.51 10.16
C LEU A 100 -11.62 12.47 10.80
N GLU A 101 -12.68 11.92 11.41
CA GLU A 101 -13.70 12.69 12.10
C GLU A 101 -13.67 12.37 13.59
N LEU A 102 -13.31 13.36 14.42
CA LEU A 102 -13.36 13.25 15.88
C LEU A 102 -14.64 13.90 16.40
N ALA A 103 -15.56 13.07 16.89
CA ALA A 103 -16.78 13.49 17.56
C ALA A 103 -16.59 13.44 19.09
N ALA A 104 -16.14 14.55 19.68
CA ALA A 104 -15.90 14.70 21.13
C ALA A 104 -16.64 15.91 21.77
N GLY A 105 -17.52 16.57 21.00
CA GLY A 105 -18.25 17.77 21.42
C GLY A 105 -19.39 18.11 20.48
N ARG A 106 -19.88 19.37 20.50
CA ARG A 106 -21.02 19.80 19.65
C ARG A 106 -20.69 19.80 18.15
N THR A 107 -19.45 20.11 17.80
CA THR A 107 -18.98 20.15 16.41
C THR A 107 -17.85 19.15 16.23
N PRO A 108 -17.96 18.20 15.28
CA PRO A 108 -16.89 17.26 15.01
C PRO A 108 -15.70 17.97 14.34
N VAL A 109 -14.49 17.60 14.76
CA VAL A 109 -13.24 18.03 14.11
C VAL A 109 -12.96 17.08 12.95
N ARG A 110 -12.56 17.63 11.79
CA ARG A 110 -12.33 16.85 10.58
C ARG A 110 -10.97 17.15 9.98
N GLU A 111 -10.22 16.10 9.66
CA GLU A 111 -8.91 16.18 9.03
C GLU A 111 -8.88 15.33 7.75
N PRO A 112 -8.61 15.94 6.58
CA PRO A 112 -8.51 15.19 5.32
C PRO A 112 -7.17 14.44 5.23
N LEU A 113 -7.19 13.27 4.59
CA LEU A 113 -6.02 12.43 4.35
C LEU A 113 -6.08 11.83 2.94
N GLY A 114 -5.06 12.04 2.13
CA GLY A 114 -4.90 11.40 0.83
C GLY A 114 -3.94 10.22 0.90
N VAL A 115 -4.33 9.07 0.33
CA VAL A 115 -3.45 7.89 0.18
C VAL A 115 -3.47 7.42 -1.28
N LEU A 116 -2.29 7.26 -1.89
CA LEU A 116 -2.19 6.79 -3.26
C LEU A 116 -2.29 5.27 -3.34
N VAL A 117 -3.34 4.74 -3.94
CA VAL A 117 -3.54 3.29 -4.14
C VAL A 117 -3.04 2.89 -5.53
N THR A 118 -1.97 2.12 -5.60
CA THR A 118 -1.36 1.66 -6.85
C THR A 118 -1.70 0.20 -7.14
N ARG A 119 -1.86 -0.14 -8.41
CA ARG A 119 -1.88 -1.56 -8.82
C ARG A 119 -0.46 -2.09 -8.75
N ARG A 120 -0.27 -3.23 -8.09
CA ARG A 120 1.00 -3.95 -8.21
C ARG A 120 1.04 -4.58 -9.59
N PRO A 121 2.14 -4.44 -10.36
CA PRO A 121 2.28 -5.13 -11.63
C PRO A 121 2.18 -6.64 -11.39
N PRO A 122 1.51 -7.40 -12.27
CA PRO A 122 1.50 -8.85 -12.19
C PRO A 122 2.94 -9.41 -12.29
N PRO A 123 3.22 -10.57 -11.69
CA PRO A 123 4.56 -11.16 -11.74
C PRO A 123 4.95 -11.52 -13.18
N ARG A 124 6.26 -11.53 -13.45
CA ARG A 124 6.83 -12.07 -14.68
C ARG A 124 6.90 -13.59 -14.55
N VAL A 125 6.12 -14.31 -15.34
CA VAL A 125 5.95 -15.77 -15.18
C VAL A 125 6.58 -16.54 -16.33
N LEU A 126 7.34 -17.58 -16.00
CA LEU A 126 7.77 -18.60 -16.93
C LEU A 126 6.90 -19.86 -16.74
N VAL A 127 6.30 -20.36 -17.81
CA VAL A 127 5.60 -21.64 -17.83
C VAL A 127 6.41 -22.65 -18.62
N LEU A 128 6.73 -23.79 -18.01
CA LEU A 128 7.36 -24.94 -18.64
C LEU A 128 6.32 -26.06 -18.75
N GLU A 129 5.98 -26.46 -19.96
CA GLU A 129 4.93 -27.47 -20.18
C GLU A 129 5.38 -28.54 -21.18
N GLY A 130 5.05 -29.79 -20.89
CA GLY A 130 5.28 -30.92 -21.79
C GLY A 130 4.27 -30.94 -22.94
N SER A 131 3.08 -30.40 -22.70
CA SER A 131 2.03 -30.22 -23.70
C SER A 131 1.08 -29.09 -23.27
N PRO A 132 0.45 -28.36 -24.20
CA PRO A 132 -0.54 -27.34 -23.85
C PRO A 132 -1.69 -27.92 -23.03
N SER A 133 -2.10 -27.25 -21.95
CA SER A 133 -3.27 -27.64 -21.14
C SER A 133 -4.30 -26.52 -21.03
N PHE A 134 -5.49 -26.85 -20.53
CA PHE A 134 -6.52 -25.86 -20.26
C PHE A 134 -6.07 -24.89 -19.16
N GLU A 135 -5.41 -25.40 -18.12
CA GLU A 135 -4.92 -24.66 -16.96
C GLU A 135 -3.82 -23.68 -17.36
N THR A 136 -2.79 -24.14 -18.09
CA THR A 136 -1.70 -23.26 -18.54
C THR A 136 -2.22 -22.23 -19.56
N GLY A 137 -3.15 -22.64 -20.42
CA GLY A 137 -3.87 -21.76 -21.32
C GLY A 137 -4.68 -20.69 -20.59
N PHE A 138 -5.41 -21.05 -19.53
CA PHE A 138 -6.16 -20.11 -18.71
C PHE A 138 -5.22 -19.15 -17.98
N LEU A 139 -4.20 -19.67 -17.30
CA LEU A 139 -3.22 -18.88 -16.54
C LEU A 139 -2.53 -17.83 -17.43
N LYS A 140 -2.01 -18.25 -18.60
CA LYS A 140 -1.29 -17.33 -19.49
C LYS A 140 -2.20 -16.22 -20.03
N ARG A 141 -3.44 -16.54 -20.38
CA ARG A 141 -4.43 -15.54 -20.86
C ARG A 141 -4.84 -14.59 -19.74
N TRP A 142 -5.09 -15.11 -18.54
CA TRP A 142 -5.47 -14.30 -17.38
C TRP A 142 -4.34 -13.33 -16.99
N LEU A 143 -3.10 -13.82 -16.84
CA LEU A 143 -1.94 -12.97 -16.55
C LEU A 143 -1.70 -11.93 -17.64
N ALA A 144 -1.79 -12.31 -18.91
CA ALA A 144 -1.63 -11.39 -20.02
C ALA A 144 -2.74 -10.31 -20.05
N GLY A 145 -3.98 -10.68 -19.71
CA GLY A 145 -5.10 -9.75 -19.59
C GLY A 145 -4.91 -8.70 -18.49
N GLU A 146 -4.23 -9.05 -17.40
CA GLU A 146 -3.85 -8.13 -16.33
C GLU A 146 -2.60 -7.28 -16.67
N GLY A 147 -2.05 -7.41 -17.89
CA GLY A 147 -0.83 -6.73 -18.32
C GLY A 147 0.48 -7.40 -17.84
N GLY A 148 0.39 -8.61 -17.30
CA GLY A 148 1.54 -9.41 -16.86
C GLY A 148 2.37 -9.93 -18.03
N ARG A 149 3.68 -10.08 -17.82
CA ARG A 149 4.59 -10.68 -18.81
C ARG A 149 4.67 -12.18 -18.59
N VAL A 150 4.38 -12.96 -19.62
CA VAL A 150 4.39 -14.42 -19.54
C VAL A 150 5.25 -14.99 -20.66
N SER A 151 6.17 -15.89 -20.33
CA SER A 151 6.87 -16.70 -21.31
C SER A 151 6.47 -18.15 -21.13
N VAL A 152 6.17 -18.84 -22.22
CA VAL A 152 5.79 -20.26 -22.21
C VAL A 152 6.78 -21.03 -23.04
N ARG A 153 7.33 -22.10 -22.49
CA ARG A 153 8.14 -23.08 -23.23
C ARG A 153 7.40 -24.41 -23.24
N THR A 154 6.93 -24.78 -24.42
CA THR A 154 6.20 -26.03 -24.65
C THR A 154 7.09 -27.04 -25.36
N GLN A 155 7.15 -28.27 -24.87
CA GLN A 155 7.82 -29.35 -25.58
C GLN A 155 7.02 -29.74 -26.83
N VAL A 156 7.68 -29.74 -28.00
CA VAL A 156 7.07 -30.14 -29.28
C VAL A 156 7.49 -31.56 -29.65
N SER A 157 8.74 -31.91 -29.36
CA SER A 157 9.27 -33.27 -29.46
C SER A 157 10.40 -33.47 -28.45
N ARG A 158 10.99 -34.67 -28.40
CA ARG A 158 12.15 -34.93 -27.54
C ARG A 158 13.27 -33.91 -27.84
N GLY A 159 13.65 -33.11 -26.84
CA GLY A 159 14.68 -32.08 -26.95
C GLY A 159 14.35 -30.89 -27.85
N ARG A 160 13.11 -30.76 -28.36
CA ARG A 160 12.69 -29.60 -29.16
C ARG A 160 11.56 -28.87 -28.47
N PHE A 161 11.68 -27.55 -28.41
CA PHE A 161 10.78 -26.70 -27.67
C PHE A 161 10.28 -25.57 -28.56
N ARG A 162 9.06 -25.13 -28.29
CA ARG A 162 8.49 -23.89 -28.82
C ARG A 162 8.41 -22.90 -27.68
N THR A 163 8.74 -21.65 -27.98
CA THR A 163 8.63 -20.55 -27.03
C THR A 163 7.58 -19.54 -27.50
N GLU A 164 6.77 -19.06 -26.56
CA GLU A 164 5.80 -18.00 -26.74
C GLU A 164 6.04 -16.92 -25.68
N HIS A 165 5.94 -15.64 -26.05
CA HIS A 165 6.05 -14.51 -25.13
C HIS A 165 4.82 -13.62 -25.26
N LEU A 166 4.21 -13.29 -24.12
CA LEU A 166 3.03 -12.43 -24.00
C LEU A 166 3.43 -11.15 -23.27
N ASN A 167 2.96 -10.01 -23.77
CA ASN A 167 3.21 -8.66 -23.24
C ASN A 167 4.69 -8.26 -23.15
N GLY A 168 5.52 -8.74 -24.08
CA GLY A 168 6.91 -8.33 -24.23
C GLY A 168 7.76 -9.36 -24.95
N GLU A 169 9.01 -8.99 -25.20
CA GLU A 169 10.05 -9.94 -25.61
C GLU A 169 10.59 -10.66 -24.37
N GLY A 170 11.02 -11.91 -24.53
CA GLY A 170 11.61 -12.69 -23.45
C GLY A 170 12.96 -13.29 -23.85
N PRO A 171 13.71 -13.82 -22.87
CA PRO A 171 14.98 -14.46 -23.14
C PRO A 171 14.78 -15.71 -24.01
N GLY A 172 15.82 -16.11 -24.75
CA GLY A 172 15.83 -17.38 -25.44
C GLY A 172 15.79 -18.54 -24.44
N LEU A 173 14.68 -19.29 -24.38
CA LEU A 173 14.46 -20.39 -23.43
C LEU A 173 14.95 -21.75 -23.94
N GLY A 174 16.04 -21.76 -24.73
CA GLY A 174 16.64 -22.99 -25.26
C GLY A 174 17.14 -23.95 -24.16
N ALA A 175 17.65 -23.39 -23.07
CA ALA A 175 18.05 -24.10 -21.85
C ALA A 175 17.53 -23.33 -20.62
N VAL A 176 17.08 -24.03 -19.58
CA VAL A 176 16.64 -23.43 -18.30
C VAL A 176 17.83 -23.28 -17.39
N THR A 177 18.69 -22.32 -17.71
CA THR A 177 19.82 -21.95 -16.84
C THR A 177 19.37 -20.94 -15.79
N PRO A 178 20.11 -20.78 -14.67
CA PRO A 178 19.85 -19.70 -13.71
C PRO A 178 19.79 -18.31 -14.36
N ALA A 179 20.63 -18.05 -15.36
CA ALA A 179 20.61 -16.81 -16.13
C ALA A 179 19.32 -16.63 -16.94
N ALA A 180 18.78 -17.72 -17.52
CA ALA A 180 17.50 -17.69 -18.22
C ALA A 180 16.31 -17.49 -17.26
N LEU A 181 16.44 -17.90 -15.99
CA LEU A 181 15.42 -17.76 -14.95
C LEU A 181 15.41 -16.39 -14.28
N ALA A 182 16.55 -15.70 -14.22
CA ALA A 182 16.71 -14.40 -13.54
C ALA A 182 15.66 -13.31 -13.92
N PRO A 183 15.13 -13.25 -15.15
CA PRO A 183 14.10 -12.27 -15.52
C PRO A 183 12.70 -12.59 -14.99
N PHE A 184 12.47 -13.75 -14.38
CA PHE A 184 11.15 -14.21 -13.95
C PHE A 184 11.04 -14.17 -12.42
N ASP A 185 9.85 -13.81 -11.95
CA ASP A 185 9.53 -13.79 -10.52
C ASP A 185 8.98 -15.16 -10.06
N VAL A 186 8.39 -15.92 -10.99
CA VAL A 186 7.80 -17.25 -10.75
C VAL A 186 8.03 -18.17 -11.94
N VAL A 187 8.35 -19.44 -11.67
CA VAL A 187 8.37 -20.53 -12.66
C VAL A 187 7.27 -21.53 -12.31
N VAL A 188 6.44 -21.86 -13.29
CA VAL A 188 5.41 -22.91 -13.20
C VAL A 188 5.82 -24.03 -14.16
N ALA A 189 5.97 -25.25 -13.67
CA ALA A 189 6.33 -26.41 -14.48
C ALA A 189 5.34 -27.55 -14.28
N ASP A 190 4.90 -28.19 -15.36
CA ASP A 190 4.19 -29.46 -15.26
C ASP A 190 5.18 -30.61 -14.97
N GLY A 191 4.64 -31.74 -14.48
CA GLY A 191 5.45 -32.90 -14.11
C GLY A 191 6.33 -33.41 -15.27
N PRO A 192 5.77 -33.63 -16.48
CA PRO A 192 6.54 -34.03 -17.64
C PRO A 192 7.67 -33.06 -18.03
N ALA A 193 7.42 -31.75 -18.03
CA ALA A 193 8.41 -30.73 -18.36
C ALA A 193 9.54 -30.70 -17.34
N LEU A 194 9.21 -30.79 -16.04
CA LEU A 194 10.18 -30.85 -14.97
C LEU A 194 11.05 -32.12 -15.08
N ALA A 195 10.42 -33.26 -15.38
CA ALA A 195 11.12 -34.52 -15.63
C ALA A 195 11.96 -34.50 -16.93
N ALA A 196 11.62 -33.66 -17.90
CA ALA A 196 12.40 -33.50 -19.13
C ALA A 196 13.61 -32.59 -18.97
N LEU A 197 13.72 -31.83 -17.87
CA LEU A 197 14.90 -30.99 -17.61
C LEU A 197 16.17 -31.84 -17.43
N PRO A 198 17.29 -31.47 -18.06
CA PRO A 198 18.61 -32.07 -17.79
C PRO A 198 18.99 -31.93 -16.31
N GLY A 199 19.83 -32.83 -15.80
CA GLY A 199 20.25 -32.81 -14.39
C GLY A 199 20.86 -31.48 -13.92
N GLY A 200 21.53 -30.74 -14.81
CA GLY A 200 22.10 -29.41 -14.52
C GLY A 200 21.10 -28.24 -14.56
N GLU A 201 19.84 -28.49 -14.93
CA GLU A 201 18.77 -27.47 -14.99
C GLU A 201 17.69 -27.69 -13.90
N ARG A 202 17.85 -28.70 -13.04
CA ARG A 202 16.88 -29.07 -11.99
C ARG A 202 17.18 -28.46 -10.61
N GLY A 203 18.26 -27.67 -10.49
CA GLY A 203 18.75 -27.11 -9.22
C GLY A 203 19.19 -25.67 -9.36
#